data_AF-A0A524FU68-F1
#
_entry.id   AF-A0A524FU68-F1
#
_cell.length_a   1.000
_cell.length_b   1.000
_cell.length_c   1.000
_cell.angle_alpha   90.00
_cell.angle_beta   90.00
_cell.angle_gamma   90.00
#
_symmetry.space_group_name_H-M   'P 1'
#
loop_
_entity.id
_entity.type
_entity.pdbx_description
1 polymer ?
#
loop_
_entity_poly.entity_id
_entity_poly.type
_entity_poly.pdbx_seq_one_letter_code
_entity_poly.pdbx_strand_id
1 'polypeptide(L)'
;MTIEEKNILDWFKQLKKYRKIESDVEENKQKETDKKDLRDYISVAAYFLSQNELSYDELCWMLAEKQLVIQKGDKNVTENDIRNKAAQIFCSNLSYDELCWLIAELTILVDKKYLEVA
;
A
#
# COMPACT_ATOMS: atom_id res chain seq x y z
N MET A 1 21.81 -10.66 -5.98
CA MET A 1 20.45 -10.79 -5.42
C MET A 1 20.57 -10.84 -3.91
N THR A 2 20.40 -9.68 -3.26
CA THR A 2 20.53 -9.55 -1.80
C THR A 2 19.31 -10.16 -1.11
N ILE A 3 19.42 -10.46 0.19
CA ILE A 3 18.32 -11.00 1.00
C ILE A 3 17.13 -10.01 1.04
N GLU A 4 17.41 -8.71 0.90
CA GLU A 4 16.43 -7.62 0.91
C GLU A 4 15.59 -7.55 -0.37
N GLU A 5 16.22 -7.72 -1.54
CA GLU A 5 15.50 -7.83 -2.83
C GLU A 5 14.57 -9.05 -2.85
N LYS A 6 14.97 -10.15 -2.20
CA LYS A 6 14.16 -11.37 -2.10
C LYS A 6 12.91 -11.16 -1.25
N ASN A 7 13.01 -10.43 -0.14
CA ASN A 7 11.87 -10.17 0.75
C ASN A 7 10.81 -9.25 0.10
N ILE A 8 11.25 -8.22 -0.63
CA ILE A 8 10.34 -7.32 -1.37
C ILE A 8 9.67 -8.06 -2.54
N LEU A 9 10.44 -8.87 -3.28
CA LEU A 9 9.90 -9.70 -4.36
C LEU A 9 8.91 -10.77 -3.83
N ASP A 10 9.16 -11.34 -2.65
CA ASP A 10 8.24 -12.30 -2.04
C ASP A 10 6.93 -11.63 -1.63
N TRP A 11 6.99 -10.42 -1.07
CA TRP A 11 5.81 -9.62 -0.77
C TRP A 11 5.02 -9.23 -2.03
N PHE A 12 5.70 -8.81 -3.11
CA PHE A 12 5.02 -8.55 -4.40
C PHE A 12 4.41 -9.81 -5.01
N LYS A 13 5.02 -10.99 -4.81
CA LYS A 13 4.43 -12.28 -5.22
C LYS A 13 3.19 -12.62 -4.39
N GLN A 14 3.22 -12.37 -3.08
CA GLN A 14 2.06 -12.53 -2.21
C GLN A 14 0.93 -11.59 -2.65
N LEU A 15 1.21 -10.31 -2.93
CA LEU A 15 0.21 -9.37 -3.47
C LEU A 15 -0.36 -9.81 -4.83
N LYS A 16 0.48 -10.29 -5.75
CA LYS A 16 0.01 -10.85 -7.02
C LYS A 16 -0.85 -12.09 -6.81
N LYS A 17 -0.54 -12.91 -5.81
CA LYS A 17 -1.35 -14.08 -5.42
C LYS A 17 -2.70 -13.63 -4.84
N TYR A 18 -2.76 -12.58 -4.03
CA TYR A 18 -4.03 -12.00 -3.59
C TYR A 18 -4.85 -11.46 -4.77
N ARG A 19 -4.23 -10.74 -5.72
CA ARG A 19 -4.90 -10.29 -6.96
C ARG A 19 -5.36 -11.44 -7.87
N LYS A 20 -4.71 -12.61 -7.83
CA LYS A 20 -4.97 -13.75 -8.72
C LYS A 20 -5.91 -14.80 -8.11
N ILE A 21 -5.87 -15.01 -6.80
CA ILE A 21 -6.87 -15.84 -6.10
C ILE A 21 -8.26 -15.19 -6.20
N GLU A 22 -8.34 -13.87 -6.43
CA GLU A 22 -9.59 -13.17 -6.69
C GLU A 22 -10.20 -13.39 -8.08
N SER A 23 -9.49 -13.95 -9.08
CA SER A 23 -10.09 -14.26 -10.39
C SER A 23 -10.87 -15.57 -10.39
N ASP A 24 -10.54 -16.50 -9.48
CA ASP A 24 -11.09 -17.86 -9.51
C ASP A 24 -12.25 -18.07 -8.52
N VAL A 25 -12.56 -17.07 -7.67
CA VAL A 25 -13.74 -17.06 -6.79
C VAL A 25 -14.86 -16.24 -7.45
N GLU A 26 -15.16 -16.62 -8.68
CA GLU A 26 -16.17 -16.02 -9.54
C GLU A 26 -17.49 -16.73 -9.33
N GLU A 27 -18.16 -16.44 -8.20
CA GLU A 27 -19.57 -16.79 -8.01
C GLU A 27 -20.20 -15.95 -6.88
N ASN A 28 -20.32 -14.63 -7.09
CA ASN A 28 -21.49 -13.88 -6.60
C ASN A 28 -21.57 -12.47 -7.18
N LYS A 29 -22.62 -12.20 -7.95
CA LYS A 29 -22.94 -10.95 -8.66
C LYS A 29 -23.10 -9.70 -7.74
N GLN A 30 -23.02 -9.89 -6.42
CA GLN A 30 -23.07 -8.84 -5.41
C GLN A 30 -21.69 -8.23 -5.10
N LYS A 31 -20.57 -8.92 -5.39
CA LYS A 31 -19.20 -8.45 -5.04
C LYS A 31 -18.55 -7.50 -6.05
N GLU A 32 -19.03 -7.47 -7.30
CA GLU A 32 -18.47 -6.59 -8.33
C GLU A 32 -18.77 -5.11 -8.06
N THR A 33 -19.94 -4.81 -7.46
CA THR A 33 -20.33 -3.44 -7.12
C THR A 33 -19.42 -2.86 -6.03
N ASP A 34 -19.20 -3.61 -4.95
CA ASP A 34 -18.32 -3.21 -3.84
C ASP A 34 -16.84 -3.07 -4.27
N LYS A 35 -16.37 -3.91 -5.19
CA LYS A 35 -14.99 -3.84 -5.74
C LYS A 35 -14.79 -2.65 -6.67
N LYS A 36 -15.77 -2.35 -7.52
CA LYS A 36 -15.74 -1.17 -8.38
C LYS A 36 -15.70 0.09 -7.52
N ASP A 37 -16.53 0.13 -6.48
CA ASP A 37 -16.56 1.24 -5.53
C ASP A 37 -15.21 1.41 -4.82
N LEU A 38 -14.59 0.33 -4.33
CA LEU A 38 -13.26 0.37 -3.71
C LEU A 38 -12.18 0.98 -4.62
N ARG A 39 -12.07 0.49 -5.85
CA ARG A 39 -11.06 0.99 -6.80
C ARG A 39 -11.32 2.45 -7.16
N ASP A 40 -12.59 2.84 -7.30
CA ASP A 40 -12.97 4.22 -7.57
C ASP A 40 -12.60 5.13 -6.38
N TYR A 41 -12.84 4.69 -5.13
CA TYR A 41 -12.38 5.42 -3.94
C TYR A 41 -10.85 5.58 -3.90
N ILE A 42 -10.11 4.51 -4.20
CA ILE A 42 -8.64 4.55 -4.24
C ILE A 42 -8.16 5.50 -5.31
N SER A 43 -8.74 5.42 -6.51
CA SER A 43 -8.39 6.30 -7.62
C SER A 43 -8.62 7.78 -7.27
N VAL A 44 -9.75 8.10 -6.65
CA VAL A 44 -10.07 9.47 -6.23
C VAL A 44 -9.12 9.95 -5.15
N ALA A 45 -8.85 9.13 -4.13
CA ALA A 45 -7.93 9.49 -3.06
C ALA A 45 -6.48 9.65 -3.56
N ALA A 46 -6.02 8.76 -4.44
CA ALA A 46 -4.69 8.85 -5.05
C ALA A 46 -4.55 10.11 -5.92
N TYR A 47 -5.60 10.48 -6.66
CA TYR A 47 -5.63 11.72 -7.42
C TYR A 47 -5.50 12.95 -6.50
N PHE A 48 -6.29 13.04 -5.44
CA PHE A 48 -6.15 14.16 -4.51
C PHE A 48 -4.77 14.19 -3.82
N LEU A 49 -4.22 13.03 -3.49
CA LEU A 49 -2.88 12.94 -2.93
C LEU A 49 -1.81 13.43 -3.91
N SER A 50 -1.96 13.13 -5.20
CA SER A 50 -1.02 13.60 -6.22
C SER A 50 -1.07 15.13 -6.42
N GLN A 51 -2.22 15.75 -6.16
CA GLN A 51 -2.41 17.21 -6.22
C GLN A 51 -1.87 17.95 -4.98
N ASN A 52 -1.57 17.26 -3.87
CA ASN A 52 -1.12 17.89 -2.62
C ASN A 52 0.34 18.38 -2.64
N GLU A 53 1.00 18.37 -3.81
CA GLU A 53 2.39 18.85 -4.02
C GLU A 53 3.43 18.26 -3.06
N LEU A 54 3.18 17.05 -2.56
CA LEU A 54 4.14 16.33 -1.73
C LEU A 54 5.36 15.95 -2.55
N SER A 55 6.54 16.06 -1.97
CA SER A 55 7.76 15.56 -2.59
C SER A 55 7.74 14.02 -2.64
N TYR A 56 8.54 13.46 -3.54
CA TYR A 56 8.70 12.02 -3.66
C TYR A 56 9.19 11.38 -2.34
N ASP A 57 10.08 12.06 -1.62
CA ASP A 57 10.61 11.61 -0.33
C ASP A 57 9.54 11.58 0.75
N GLU A 58 8.66 12.59 0.78
CA GLU A 58 7.51 12.63 1.69
C GLU A 58 6.52 11.50 1.41
N LEU A 59 6.26 11.19 0.14
CA LEU A 59 5.44 10.02 -0.22
C LEU A 59 6.10 8.70 0.20
N CYS A 60 7.41 8.56 -0.01
CA CYS A 60 8.15 7.38 0.46
C CYS A 60 8.05 7.23 1.98
N TRP A 61 8.17 8.33 2.70
CA TRP A 61 8.02 8.37 4.15
C TRP A 61 6.62 7.96 4.60
N MET A 62 5.59 8.56 4.00
CA MET A 62 4.20 8.30 4.35
C MET A 62 3.80 6.85 4.06
N LEU A 63 4.28 6.29 2.94
CA LEU A 63 4.07 4.89 2.61
C LEU A 63 4.78 3.96 3.62
N ALA A 64 6.02 4.29 4.00
CA ALA A 64 6.78 3.54 4.99
C ALA A 64 6.08 3.50 6.36
N GLU A 65 5.65 4.66 6.85
CA GLU A 65 4.92 4.79 8.11
C GLU A 65 3.66 3.93 8.10
N LYS A 66 2.80 4.08 7.09
CA LYS A 66 1.57 3.28 6.98
C LYS A 66 1.84 1.78 6.95
N GLN A 67 2.83 1.34 6.16
CA GLN A 67 3.20 -0.08 6.10
C GLN A 67 3.67 -0.60 7.47
N LEU A 68 4.49 0.16 8.19
CA LEU A 68 5.02 -0.24 9.48
C LEU A 68 3.96 -0.25 10.57
N VAL A 69 3.09 0.77 10.61
CA VAL A 69 1.97 0.84 11.56
C VAL A 69 1.07 -0.38 11.37
N ILE A 70 0.68 -0.69 10.14
CA ILE A 70 -0.13 -1.88 9.83
C ILE A 70 0.56 -3.17 10.29
N GLN A 71 1.87 -3.30 10.09
CA GLN A 71 2.62 -4.53 10.38
C GLN A 71 2.96 -4.74 11.85
N LYS A 72 3.27 -3.66 12.59
CA LYS A 72 3.83 -3.73 13.94
C LYS A 72 2.91 -3.12 15.00
N GLY A 73 1.91 -2.36 14.60
CA GLY A 73 1.13 -1.49 15.47
C GLY A 73 1.84 -0.17 15.74
N ASP A 74 1.05 0.90 15.85
CA ASP A 74 1.53 2.28 16.01
C ASP A 74 2.54 2.46 17.15
N LYS A 75 2.30 1.81 18.29
CA LYS A 75 3.15 1.91 19.49
C LYS A 75 4.56 1.30 19.34
N ASN A 76 4.77 0.51 18.30
CA ASN A 76 6.02 -0.25 18.09
C ASN A 76 6.84 0.27 16.90
N VAL A 77 6.44 1.39 16.29
CA VAL A 77 7.14 1.99 15.15
C VAL A 77 7.98 3.18 15.65
N THR A 78 9.29 3.14 15.39
CA THR A 78 10.17 4.28 15.67
C THR A 78 10.43 5.10 14.41
N GLU A 79 10.81 6.37 14.56
CA GLU A 79 11.22 7.21 13.42
C GLU A 79 12.36 6.57 12.61
N ASN A 80 13.30 5.88 13.28
CA ASN A 80 14.39 5.19 12.60
C ASN A 80 13.90 3.99 11.76
N ASP A 81 12.87 3.28 12.22
CA ASP A 81 12.21 2.24 11.41
C ASP A 81 11.60 2.85 10.14
N ILE A 82 10.88 3.96 10.30
CA ILE A 82 10.24 4.67 9.17
C ILE A 82 11.29 5.14 8.18
N ARG A 83 12.36 5.78 8.66
CA ARG A 83 13.47 6.26 7.82
C ARG A 83 14.10 5.13 7.01
N ASN A 84 14.43 4.01 7.66
CA ASN A 84 15.03 2.86 6.99
C ASN A 84 14.08 2.28 5.94
N LYS A 85 12.78 2.21 6.24
CA LYS A 85 11.77 1.70 5.31
C LYS A 85 11.52 2.68 4.16
N ALA A 86 11.50 3.97 4.42
CA ALA A 86 11.34 5.02 3.39
C ALA A 86 12.50 4.99 2.41
N ALA A 87 13.74 4.83 2.89
CA ALA A 87 14.91 4.65 2.04
C ALA A 87 14.80 3.39 1.15
N GLN A 88 14.26 2.29 1.69
CA GLN A 88 14.01 1.08 0.89
C GLN A 88 12.96 1.33 -0.21
N ILE A 89 11.89 2.08 0.10
CA ILE A 89 10.85 2.43 -0.87
C ILE A 89 11.42 3.35 -1.94
N PHE A 90 12.19 4.36 -1.56
CA PHE A 90 12.87 5.26 -2.49
C PHE A 90 13.73 4.49 -3.49
N CYS A 91 14.52 3.53 -3.00
CA CYS A 91 15.36 2.67 -3.84
C CYS A 91 14.59 1.66 -4.70
N SER A 92 13.28 1.45 -4.45
CA SER A 92 12.46 0.51 -5.22
C SER A 92 11.99 1.04 -6.58
N ASN A 93 12.28 2.30 -6.90
CA ASN A 93 11.96 2.97 -8.16
C ASN A 93 10.46 2.94 -8.51
N LEU A 94 9.59 3.02 -7.51
CA LEU A 94 8.15 3.24 -7.75
C LEU A 94 7.95 4.62 -8.35
N SER A 95 7.02 4.76 -9.29
CA SER A 95 6.63 6.08 -9.79
C SER A 95 5.87 6.87 -8.72
N TYR A 96 5.83 8.19 -8.89
CA TYR A 96 5.09 9.09 -8.02
C TYR A 96 3.60 8.69 -7.91
N ASP A 97 2.97 8.36 -9.04
CA ASP A 97 1.56 7.95 -9.09
C ASP A 97 1.35 6.59 -8.39
N GLU A 98 2.29 5.66 -8.52
CA GLU A 98 2.24 4.37 -7.81
C GLU A 98 2.35 4.56 -6.30
N LEU A 99 3.20 5.48 -5.82
CA LEU A 99 3.27 5.82 -4.40
C LEU A 99 1.94 6.40 -3.92
N CYS A 100 1.38 7.36 -4.65
CA CYS A 100 0.08 7.96 -4.32
C CYS A 100 -1.02 6.89 -4.26
N TRP A 101 -1.05 5.97 -5.22
CA TRP A 101 -1.99 4.86 -5.26
C TRP A 101 -1.85 3.95 -4.05
N LEU A 102 -0.63 3.52 -3.72
CA LEU A 102 -0.39 2.60 -2.61
C LEU A 102 -0.74 3.22 -1.26
N ILE A 103 -0.43 4.51 -1.07
CA ILE A 103 -0.79 5.25 0.15
C ILE A 103 -2.32 5.33 0.29
N ALA A 104 -3.03 5.67 -0.80
CA ALA A 104 -4.48 5.74 -0.84
C ALA A 104 -5.12 4.37 -0.56
N GLU A 105 -4.61 3.32 -1.19
CA GLU A 105 -5.06 1.94 -1.01
C GLU A 105 -4.94 1.49 0.45
N LEU A 106 -3.77 1.64 1.07
CA LEU A 106 -3.58 1.27 2.48
C LEU A 106 -4.51 2.06 3.41
N THR A 107 -4.69 3.35 3.14
CA THR A 107 -5.56 4.21 3.96
C THR A 107 -7.01 3.73 3.91
N ILE A 108 -7.55 3.53 2.70
CA ILE A 108 -8.94 3.08 2.52
C ILE A 108 -9.16 1.68 3.07
N LEU A 109 -8.19 0.78 2.93
CA LEU A 109 -8.29 -0.58 3.46
C LEU A 109 -8.35 -0.60 4.99
N VAL A 110 -7.57 0.26 5.65
CA VAL A 110 -7.64 0.44 7.11
C VAL A 110 -8.97 1.09 7.51
N ASP A 111 -9.39 2.15 6.83
CA ASP A 111 -10.63 2.88 7.15
C ASP A 111 -11.88 2.01 7.02
N LYS A 112 -11.92 1.17 5.97
CA LYS A 112 -13.01 0.20 5.75
C LYS A 112 -12.86 -1.08 6.58
N LYS A 113 -11.83 -1.17 7.44
CA LYS A 113 -11.52 -2.33 8.29
C LYS A 113 -11.30 -3.63 7.53
N TYR A 114 -10.80 -3.53 6.29
CA TYR A 114 -10.35 -4.68 5.52
C TYR A 114 -8.92 -5.09 5.90
N LEU A 115 -8.15 -4.17 6.48
CA LEU A 115 -6.87 -4.42 7.11
C LEU A 115 -6.93 -4.00 8.57
N GLU A 116 -6.55 -4.93 9.45
CA GLU A 116 -6.35 -4.65 10.87
C GLU A 116 -4.92 -4.18 11.11
N VAL A 117 -4.78 -3.17 11.96
CA VAL A 117 -3.48 -2.71 12.46
C VAL A 117 -3.06 -3.66 13.57
N ALA A 118 -1.82 -4.17 13.50
CA ALA A 118 -1.26 -5.13 14.45
C ALA A 118 -1.12 -4.59 15.89
#